data_AF-A0A2V8V2H7-F1
#
_entry.id   AF-A0A2V8V2H7-F1
#
_cell.length_a   1.000
_cell.length_b   1.000
_cell.length_c   1.000
_cell.angle_alpha   90.00
_cell.angle_beta   90.00
_cell.angle_gamma   90.00
#
_symmetry.space_group_name_H-M   'P 1'
#
loop_
_entity.id
_entity.type
_entity.pdbx_description
1 polymer ?
#
loop_
_entity_poly.entity_id
_entity_poly.type
_entity_poly.pdbx_seq_one_letter_code
_entity_poly.pdbx_strand_id
1 'polypeptide(L)'
;GPIFWVATHRLHHQNSDQAGDPHSPRDGGWWAHAGWILLGETKHNNTRLMSKYAPDLAKDRFYVWLNNYHWIPIVVLGVLLLAIGGLPMILWGVCVRVVFGLHATWLVNSATHMWGSRRFHTHDDSRNNWWVALLTFGEGWHNNHHAHPTSARHGLAWYEFDPTWITLKLLRRFGVARSIQVAKVTSRLEEREAA
;
A
#
# COMPACT_ATOMS: atom_id res chain seq x y z
N GLY A 1 -1.68 -13.07 2.30
CA GLY A 1 -0.88 -12.50 3.40
C GLY A 1 0.25 -11.62 2.88
N PRO A 2 1.25 -11.26 3.72
CA PRO A 2 2.32 -10.30 3.38
C PRO A 2 3.16 -10.68 2.15
N ILE A 3 3.48 -11.96 1.94
CA ILE A 3 4.31 -12.38 0.79
C ILE A 3 3.58 -12.09 -0.52
N PHE A 4 2.28 -12.44 -0.60
CA PHE A 4 1.46 -12.11 -1.77
C PHE A 4 1.41 -10.60 -2.03
N TRP A 5 1.19 -9.81 -0.97
CA TRP A 5 1.08 -8.35 -1.10
C TRP A 5 2.38 -7.72 -1.58
N VAL A 6 3.52 -8.09 -0.98
CA VAL A 6 4.85 -7.60 -1.40
C VAL A 6 5.19 -8.04 -2.82
N ALA A 7 4.90 -9.30 -3.18
CA ALA A 7 5.12 -9.82 -4.53
C ALA A 7 4.33 -9.01 -5.58
N THR A 8 3.03 -8.80 -5.34
CA THR A 8 2.15 -8.02 -6.20
C THR A 8 2.64 -6.57 -6.32
N HIS A 9 3.00 -5.96 -5.18
CA HIS A 9 3.47 -4.58 -5.18
C HIS A 9 4.81 -4.42 -5.93
N ARG A 10 5.74 -5.36 -5.80
CA ARG A 10 7.00 -5.35 -6.55
C ARG A 10 6.78 -5.52 -8.06
N LEU A 11 5.86 -6.40 -8.45
CA LEU A 11 5.45 -6.55 -9.85
C LEU A 11 4.84 -5.26 -10.41
N HIS A 12 3.99 -4.61 -9.62
CA HIS A 12 3.45 -3.30 -9.97
C HIS A 12 4.56 -2.27 -10.17
N HIS A 13 5.47 -2.07 -9.22
CA HIS A 13 6.60 -1.13 -9.39
C HIS A 13 7.49 -1.44 -10.62
N GLN A 14 7.65 -2.72 -10.96
CA GLN A 14 8.46 -3.13 -12.12
C GLN A 14 7.80 -2.82 -13.46
N ASN A 15 6.47 -2.94 -13.53
CA ASN A 15 5.71 -2.85 -14.78
C ASN A 15 4.65 -1.75 -14.74
N SER A 16 4.78 -0.78 -13.82
CA SER A 16 3.73 0.17 -13.44
C SER A 16 3.12 0.84 -14.66
N ASP A 17 1.79 0.74 -14.80
CA ASP A 17 1.02 1.25 -15.94
C ASP A 17 1.46 0.70 -17.32
N GLN A 18 2.12 -0.46 -17.35
CA GLN A 18 2.53 -1.18 -18.55
C GLN A 18 1.98 -2.61 -18.55
N ALA A 19 2.21 -3.32 -19.64
CA ALA A 19 1.83 -4.73 -19.76
C ALA A 19 2.50 -5.55 -18.65
N GLY A 20 1.69 -6.27 -17.87
CA GLY A 20 2.16 -7.10 -16.75
C GLY A 20 2.08 -6.44 -15.36
N ASP A 21 1.60 -5.20 -15.26
CA ASP A 21 1.14 -4.63 -13.99
C ASP A 21 -0.16 -5.33 -13.54
N PRO A 22 -0.21 -5.91 -12.32
CA PRO A 22 -1.40 -6.58 -11.83
C PRO A 22 -2.66 -5.72 -11.78
N HIS A 23 -2.53 -4.40 -11.60
CA HIS A 23 -3.65 -3.51 -11.35
C HIS A 23 -3.50 -2.18 -12.09
N SER A 24 -3.04 -2.24 -13.34
CA SER A 24 -2.95 -1.07 -14.22
C SER A 24 -4.32 -0.43 -14.45
N PRO A 25 -4.47 0.90 -14.27
CA PRO A 25 -5.67 1.61 -14.69
C PRO A 25 -5.86 1.66 -16.20
N ARG A 26 -4.82 1.32 -16.99
CA ARG A 26 -4.95 1.19 -18.45
C ARG A 26 -5.80 -0.01 -18.86
N ASP A 27 -5.94 -1.00 -17.98
CA ASP A 27 -6.90 -2.11 -18.12
C ASP A 27 -8.31 -1.74 -17.61
N GLY A 28 -8.48 -0.50 -17.15
CA GLY A 28 -9.75 0.09 -16.71
C GLY A 28 -9.70 0.59 -15.26
N GLY A 29 -10.31 1.76 -15.00
CA GLY A 29 -10.32 2.34 -13.64
C GLY A 29 -10.98 1.44 -12.59
N TRP A 30 -12.05 0.72 -12.94
CA TRP A 30 -12.66 -0.30 -12.07
C TRP A 30 -11.73 -1.49 -11.84
N TRP A 31 -10.98 -1.89 -12.86
CA TRP A 31 -10.01 -2.98 -12.76
C TRP A 31 -8.92 -2.65 -11.74
N ALA A 32 -8.29 -1.47 -11.86
CA ALA A 32 -7.27 -1.00 -10.92
C ALA A 32 -7.81 -0.82 -9.50
N HIS A 33 -9.08 -0.41 -9.36
CA HIS A 33 -9.71 -0.28 -8.06
C HIS A 33 -9.94 -1.65 -7.40
N ALA A 34 -10.82 -2.48 -7.95
CA ALA A 34 -11.21 -3.73 -7.31
C ALA A 34 -11.19 -4.94 -8.25
N GLY A 35 -11.29 -4.75 -9.57
CA GLY A 35 -11.40 -5.86 -10.51
C GLY A 35 -10.20 -6.82 -10.45
N TRP A 36 -8.98 -6.31 -10.36
CA TRP A 36 -7.76 -7.13 -10.32
C TRP A 36 -7.76 -8.15 -9.17
N ILE A 37 -8.32 -7.79 -8.02
CA ILE A 37 -8.32 -8.62 -6.83
C ILE A 37 -9.57 -9.48 -6.70
N LEU A 38 -10.69 -9.05 -7.28
CA LEU A 38 -11.96 -9.79 -7.21
C LEU A 38 -12.10 -10.80 -8.34
N LEU A 39 -11.56 -10.49 -9.52
CA LEU A 39 -11.76 -11.26 -10.76
C LEU A 39 -10.46 -11.70 -11.42
N GLY A 40 -9.32 -11.09 -11.06
CA GLY A 40 -8.02 -11.46 -11.63
C GLY A 40 -7.53 -12.82 -11.17
N GLU A 41 -6.43 -13.29 -11.77
CA GLU A 41 -5.70 -14.46 -11.28
C GLU A 41 -5.00 -14.12 -9.95
N THR A 42 -5.78 -13.93 -8.90
CA THR A 42 -5.25 -13.63 -7.60
C THR A 42 -4.62 -14.88 -7.01
N LYS A 43 -3.30 -14.97 -7.13
CA LYS A 43 -2.49 -16.05 -6.56
C LYS A 43 -2.33 -15.90 -5.04
N HIS A 44 -3.35 -15.42 -4.34
CA HIS A 44 -3.40 -15.08 -2.91
C HIS A 44 -2.90 -16.21 -2.00
N ASN A 45 -3.18 -17.45 -2.40
CA ASN A 45 -2.92 -18.65 -1.61
C ASN A 45 -1.75 -19.48 -2.17
N ASN A 46 -1.15 -19.07 -3.30
CA ASN A 46 -0.03 -19.79 -3.89
C ASN A 46 1.30 -19.15 -3.47
N THR A 47 1.64 -19.33 -2.20
CA THR A 47 2.88 -18.83 -1.60
C THR A 47 4.09 -19.18 -2.47
N ARG A 48 4.18 -20.42 -2.98
CA ARG A 48 5.32 -20.90 -3.78
C ARG A 48 5.51 -20.10 -5.09
N LEU A 49 4.42 -19.78 -5.79
CA LEU A 49 4.48 -19.01 -7.03
C LEU A 49 4.84 -17.54 -6.77
N MET A 50 4.33 -16.96 -5.68
CA MET A 50 4.60 -15.57 -5.30
C MET A 50 5.98 -15.38 -4.66
N SER A 51 6.54 -16.42 -4.03
CA SER A 51 7.88 -16.40 -3.42
C SER A 51 8.99 -16.03 -4.41
N LYS A 52 8.80 -16.24 -5.73
CA LYS A 52 9.76 -15.80 -6.75
C LYS A 52 9.97 -14.28 -6.75
N TYR A 53 8.93 -13.51 -6.42
CA TYR A 53 8.96 -12.04 -6.41
C TYR A 53 9.26 -11.46 -5.01
N ALA A 54 9.13 -12.27 -3.97
CA ALA A 54 9.48 -11.91 -2.59
C ALA A 54 10.40 -12.94 -1.90
N PRO A 55 11.58 -13.25 -2.48
CA PRO A 55 12.45 -14.33 -1.99
C PRO A 55 13.05 -14.05 -0.61
N ASP A 56 13.21 -12.78 -0.24
CA ASP A 56 13.63 -12.32 1.07
C ASP A 56 12.62 -12.67 2.17
N LEU A 57 11.32 -12.40 1.95
CA LEU A 57 10.27 -12.79 2.91
C LEU A 57 10.03 -14.30 2.90
N ALA A 58 10.16 -14.96 1.75
CA ALA A 58 9.93 -16.39 1.62
C ALA A 58 10.96 -17.26 2.38
N LYS A 59 12.14 -16.71 2.68
CA LYS A 59 13.19 -17.37 3.48
C LYS A 59 12.94 -17.26 4.99
N ASP A 60 12.10 -16.33 5.41
CA ASP A 60 11.80 -16.10 6.82
C ASP A 60 10.56 -16.89 7.25
N ARG A 61 10.75 -17.79 8.22
CA ARG A 61 9.68 -18.65 8.76
C ARG A 61 8.54 -17.84 9.35
N PHE A 62 8.81 -16.68 9.94
CA PHE A 62 7.79 -15.80 10.49
C PHE A 62 6.86 -15.27 9.39
N TYR A 63 7.42 -14.74 8.30
CA TYR A 63 6.62 -14.22 7.19
C TYR A 63 5.88 -15.31 6.43
N VAL A 64 6.46 -16.51 6.30
CA VAL A 64 5.76 -17.67 5.74
C VAL A 64 4.57 -18.08 6.61
N TRP A 65 4.77 -18.17 7.93
CA TRP A 65 3.68 -18.45 8.87
C TRP A 65 2.58 -17.39 8.79
N LEU A 66 2.95 -16.11 8.87
CA LEU A 66 2.00 -15.00 8.80
C LEU A 66 1.26 -14.99 7.44
N ASN A 67 1.94 -15.34 6.35
CA ASN A 67 1.29 -15.43 5.04
C ASN A 67 0.24 -16.54 4.98
N ASN A 68 0.54 -17.72 5.52
CA ASN A 68 -0.38 -18.86 5.48
C ASN A 68 -1.56 -18.69 6.45
N TYR A 69 -1.35 -18.02 7.58
CA TYR A 69 -2.33 -17.87 8.66
C TYR A 69 -2.89 -16.45 8.84
N HIS A 70 -2.73 -15.59 7.84
CA HIS A 70 -3.18 -14.18 7.88
C HIS A 70 -4.68 -13.98 8.18
N TRP A 71 -5.52 -15.00 7.94
CA TRP A 71 -6.95 -14.97 8.22
C TRP A 71 -7.29 -15.28 9.69
N ILE A 72 -6.38 -15.86 10.47
CA ILE A 72 -6.64 -16.21 11.88
C ILE A 72 -6.96 -14.97 12.73
N PRO A 73 -6.17 -13.87 12.69
CA PRO A 73 -6.43 -12.71 13.54
C PRO A 73 -7.82 -12.09 13.32
N ILE A 74 -8.28 -12.02 12.06
CA ILE A 74 -9.60 -11.45 11.74
C ILE A 74 -10.74 -12.38 12.21
N VAL A 75 -10.57 -13.71 12.10
CA VAL A 75 -11.56 -14.66 12.63
C VAL A 75 -11.63 -14.61 14.15
N VAL A 76 -10.48 -14.60 14.83
CA VAL A 76 -10.42 -14.49 16.30
C VAL A 76 -11.08 -13.19 16.77
N LEU A 77 -10.74 -12.06 16.14
CA LEU A 77 -11.37 -10.78 16.46
C LEU A 77 -12.90 -10.82 16.24
N GLY A 78 -13.35 -11.42 15.14
CA GLY A 78 -14.78 -11.56 14.86
C GLY A 78 -15.53 -12.38 15.92
N VAL A 79 -14.94 -13.50 16.37
CA VAL A 79 -15.52 -14.32 17.45
C VAL A 79 -15.58 -13.54 18.77
N LEU A 80 -14.51 -12.80 19.11
CA LEU A 80 -14.50 -11.98 20.32
C LEU A 80 -15.56 -10.87 20.27
N LEU A 81 -15.68 -10.18 19.14
CA LEU A 81 -16.70 -9.13 18.96
C LEU A 81 -18.12 -9.70 19.00
N LEU A 82 -18.34 -10.90 18.42
CA LEU A 82 -19.61 -11.61 18.53
C LEU A 82 -19.94 -11.91 19.99
N ALA A 83 -18.98 -12.41 20.77
CA ALA A 83 -19.16 -12.74 22.17
C ALA A 83 -19.45 -11.50 23.04
N ILE A 84 -18.83 -10.36 22.71
CA ILE A 84 -18.95 -9.12 23.50
C ILE A 84 -20.27 -8.37 23.21
N GLY A 85 -20.68 -8.29 21.94
CA GLY A 85 -21.82 -7.44 21.57
C GLY A 85 -22.58 -7.91 20.34
N GLY A 86 -22.50 -9.20 20.02
CA GLY A 86 -23.32 -9.84 19.00
C GLY A 86 -23.01 -9.39 17.57
N LEU A 87 -23.99 -9.61 16.68
CA LEU A 87 -23.87 -9.29 15.25
C LEU A 87 -23.56 -7.81 14.96
N PRO A 88 -24.10 -6.80 15.70
CA PRO A 88 -23.75 -5.40 15.45
C PRO A 88 -22.25 -5.13 15.59
N MET A 89 -21.58 -5.74 16.57
CA MET A 89 -20.15 -5.56 16.78
C MET A 89 -19.31 -6.22 15.67
N ILE A 90 -19.74 -7.37 15.13
CA ILE A 90 -19.08 -7.94 13.94
C ILE A 90 -19.30 -7.04 12.73
N LEU A 91 -20.53 -6.58 12.50
CA LEU A 91 -20.87 -5.77 11.34
C LEU A 91 -19.98 -4.53 11.27
N TRP A 92 -19.86 -3.80 12.38
CA TRP A 92 -19.03 -2.59 12.43
C TRP A 92 -17.54 -2.88 12.59
N GLY A 93 -17.15 -3.73 13.54
CA GLY A 93 -15.75 -3.98 13.89
C GLY A 93 -15.01 -4.88 12.90
N VAL A 94 -15.72 -5.64 12.08
CA VAL A 94 -15.15 -6.52 11.05
C VAL A 94 -15.62 -6.10 9.66
N CYS A 95 -16.90 -6.25 9.32
CA CYS A 95 -17.36 -6.14 7.93
C CYS A 95 -17.17 -4.73 7.35
N VAL A 96 -17.75 -3.71 7.96
CA VAL A 96 -17.65 -2.31 7.51
C VAL A 96 -16.19 -1.85 7.55
N ARG A 97 -15.47 -2.16 8.64
CA ARG A 97 -14.05 -1.83 8.80
C ARG A 97 -13.18 -2.44 7.70
N VAL A 98 -13.43 -3.69 7.30
CA VAL A 98 -12.70 -4.37 6.22
C VAL A 98 -13.04 -3.77 4.88
N VAL A 99 -14.32 -3.57 4.57
CA VAL A 99 -14.75 -2.97 3.29
C VAL A 99 -14.15 -1.58 3.13
N PHE A 100 -14.24 -0.74 4.15
CA PHE A 100 -13.64 0.59 4.14
C PHE A 100 -12.12 0.54 3.95
N GLY A 101 -11.42 -0.32 4.70
CA GLY A 101 -9.97 -0.48 4.58
C GLY A 101 -9.53 -0.98 3.21
N LEU A 102 -10.28 -1.88 2.61
CA LEU A 102 -10.04 -2.37 1.24
C LEU A 102 -10.19 -1.23 0.23
N HIS A 103 -11.32 -0.50 0.24
CA HIS A 103 -11.53 0.62 -0.68
C HIS A 103 -10.49 1.74 -0.49
N ALA A 104 -10.10 2.07 0.75
CA ALA A 104 -9.02 3.02 1.00
C ALA A 104 -7.71 2.55 0.35
N THR A 105 -7.34 1.27 0.51
CA THR A 105 -6.14 0.69 -0.10
C THR A 105 -6.22 0.70 -1.63
N TRP A 106 -7.37 0.31 -2.19
CA TRP A 106 -7.63 0.25 -3.63
C TRP A 106 -7.65 1.60 -4.32
N LEU A 107 -7.98 2.67 -3.59
CA LEU A 107 -7.85 4.04 -4.07
C LEU A 107 -6.40 4.41 -4.38
N VAL A 108 -5.42 3.80 -3.71
CA VAL A 108 -4.01 3.98 -4.07
C VAL A 108 -3.78 3.50 -5.49
N ASN A 109 -4.14 2.26 -5.81
CA ASN A 109 -3.94 1.70 -7.15
C ASN A 109 -4.71 2.46 -8.25
N SER A 110 -5.93 2.93 -7.94
CA SER A 110 -6.81 3.57 -8.92
C SER A 110 -6.65 5.09 -8.94
N ALA A 111 -7.18 5.78 -7.93
CA ALA A 111 -7.24 7.23 -7.90
C ALA A 111 -5.85 7.87 -8.01
N THR A 112 -4.81 7.30 -7.39
CA THR A 112 -3.46 7.88 -7.43
C THR A 112 -2.69 7.57 -8.71
N HIS A 113 -3.19 6.72 -9.60
CA HIS A 113 -2.64 6.58 -10.96
C HIS A 113 -3.51 7.26 -12.03
N MET A 114 -4.65 7.82 -11.65
CA MET A 114 -5.59 8.49 -12.57
C MET A 114 -5.65 10.00 -12.33
N TRP A 115 -5.57 10.45 -11.08
CA TRP A 115 -5.82 11.84 -10.67
C TRP A 115 -4.84 12.34 -9.61
N GLY A 116 -4.49 13.62 -9.69
CA GLY A 116 -3.60 14.29 -8.73
C GLY A 116 -2.47 15.05 -9.42
N SER A 117 -1.48 15.46 -8.63
CA SER A 117 -0.30 16.19 -9.11
C SER A 117 0.91 15.29 -9.28
N ARG A 118 1.89 15.72 -10.07
CA ARG A 118 3.20 15.04 -10.18
C ARG A 118 4.28 16.06 -9.82
N ARG A 119 5.17 15.66 -8.91
CA ARG A 119 6.38 16.43 -8.54
C ARG A 119 7.63 15.82 -9.14
N PHE A 120 7.60 14.52 -9.39
CA PHE A 120 8.75 13.80 -9.90
C PHE A 120 8.41 13.17 -11.24
N HIS A 121 9.35 13.27 -12.16
CA HIS A 121 9.28 12.55 -13.42
C HIS A 121 9.47 11.05 -13.15
N THR A 122 8.42 10.27 -13.36
CA THR A 122 8.40 8.80 -13.29
C THR A 122 7.99 8.23 -14.65
N HIS A 123 8.29 6.96 -14.89
CA HIS A 123 7.96 6.29 -16.15
C HIS A 123 6.49 5.83 -16.23
N ASP A 124 5.79 5.85 -15.10
CA ASP A 124 4.38 5.53 -14.88
C ASP A 124 3.50 6.79 -14.82
N ASP A 125 2.21 6.58 -14.53
CA ASP A 125 1.17 7.58 -14.36
C ASP A 125 0.84 7.85 -12.87
N SER A 126 1.73 7.50 -11.93
CA SER A 126 1.54 7.79 -10.50
C SER A 126 1.43 9.30 -10.21
N ARG A 127 0.56 9.65 -9.26
CA ARG A 127 0.17 11.01 -8.89
C ARG A 127 -0.01 11.14 -7.38
N ASN A 128 0.33 12.30 -6.84
CA ASN A 128 0.07 12.68 -5.47
C ASN A 128 -1.38 13.13 -5.29
N ASN A 129 -2.06 12.58 -4.29
CA ASN A 129 -3.45 12.86 -3.98
C ASN A 129 -3.65 12.97 -2.45
N TRP A 130 -3.93 14.19 -1.98
CA TRP A 130 -3.97 14.52 -0.55
C TRP A 130 -5.11 13.82 0.20
N TRP A 131 -6.28 13.64 -0.41
CA TRP A 131 -7.42 13.01 0.26
C TRP A 131 -7.26 11.50 0.31
N VAL A 132 -6.65 10.89 -0.72
CA VAL A 132 -6.21 9.49 -0.62
C VAL A 132 -5.18 9.36 0.49
N ALA A 133 -4.19 10.25 0.56
CA ALA A 133 -3.16 10.21 1.60
C ALA A 133 -3.74 10.30 3.02
N LEU A 134 -4.81 11.08 3.21
CA LEU A 134 -5.53 11.15 4.47
C LEU A 134 -6.19 9.81 4.84
N LEU A 135 -6.85 9.16 3.88
CA LEU A 135 -7.53 7.88 4.08
C LEU A 135 -6.56 6.70 4.26
N THR A 136 -5.38 6.79 3.64
CA THR A 136 -4.39 5.71 3.57
C THR A 136 -3.16 5.96 4.42
N PHE A 137 -3.23 6.93 5.34
CA PHE A 137 -2.15 7.22 6.28
C PHE A 137 -0.81 7.59 5.60
N GLY A 138 -0.87 8.26 4.45
CA GLY A 138 0.29 8.80 3.73
C GLY A 138 0.53 8.18 2.35
N GLU A 139 -0.05 7.02 2.02
CA GLU A 139 0.22 6.29 0.76
C GLU A 139 -0.27 7.03 -0.49
N GLY A 140 -1.15 8.03 -0.32
CA GLY A 140 -1.63 8.88 -1.42
C GLY A 140 -0.58 9.84 -1.97
N TRP A 141 0.58 10.02 -1.32
CA TRP A 141 1.74 10.71 -1.90
C TRP A 141 2.46 9.77 -2.89
N HIS A 142 1.71 9.29 -3.89
CA HIS A 142 2.08 8.12 -4.66
C HIS A 142 3.14 8.41 -5.73
N ASN A 143 3.11 9.59 -6.35
CA ASN A 143 4.20 9.99 -7.27
C ASN A 143 5.54 10.12 -6.54
N ASN A 144 5.52 10.61 -5.29
CA ASN A 144 6.72 10.62 -4.45
C ASN A 144 7.22 9.20 -4.15
N HIS A 145 6.29 8.28 -3.85
CA HIS A 145 6.60 6.86 -3.62
C HIS A 145 7.24 6.20 -4.84
N HIS A 146 6.63 6.32 -6.01
CA HIS A 146 7.15 5.74 -7.26
C HIS A 146 8.50 6.33 -7.68
N ALA A 147 8.75 7.61 -7.40
CA ALA A 147 10.06 8.22 -7.63
C ALA A 147 11.14 7.73 -6.65
N HIS A 148 10.75 7.40 -5.42
CA HIS A 148 11.67 7.01 -4.35
C HIS A 148 11.14 5.80 -3.54
N PRO A 149 11.02 4.61 -4.17
CA PRO A 149 10.30 3.46 -3.59
C PRO A 149 11.00 2.83 -2.39
N THR A 150 12.25 3.19 -2.12
CA THR A 150 13.02 2.75 -0.94
C THR A 150 12.88 3.70 0.25
N SER A 151 12.28 4.88 0.05
CA SER A 151 12.03 5.86 1.13
C SER A 151 10.88 5.40 2.00
N ALA A 152 11.09 5.36 3.31
CA ALA A 152 10.02 5.07 4.27
C ALA A 152 9.09 6.26 4.53
N ARG A 153 9.37 7.42 3.92
CA ARG A 153 8.56 8.64 3.99
C ARG A 153 8.00 8.89 2.59
N HIS A 154 6.66 8.95 2.49
CA HIS A 154 5.96 9.21 1.24
C HIS A 154 5.70 10.72 1.05
N GLY A 155 5.33 11.43 2.13
CA GLY A 155 5.14 12.89 2.07
C GLY A 155 6.48 13.61 2.10
N LEU A 156 7.04 14.00 0.95
CA LEU A 156 8.38 14.57 0.80
C LEU A 156 8.43 16.11 0.91
N ALA A 157 7.30 16.80 0.81
CA ALA A 157 7.18 18.22 1.14
C ALA A 157 6.75 18.43 2.60
N TRP A 158 6.93 19.65 3.11
CA TRP A 158 6.61 20.00 4.50
C TRP A 158 5.11 19.97 4.81
N TYR A 159 4.27 20.25 3.81
CA TYR A 159 2.80 20.25 3.91
C TYR A 159 2.17 18.88 3.65
N GLU A 160 2.96 17.89 3.22
CA GLU A 160 2.46 16.55 2.91
C GLU A 160 2.38 15.73 4.20
N PHE A 161 1.18 15.70 4.79
CA PHE A 161 0.92 14.97 6.01
C PHE A 161 1.03 13.46 5.80
N ASP A 162 1.88 12.81 6.59
CA ASP A 162 2.21 11.39 6.47
C ASP A 162 2.18 10.74 7.87
N PRO A 163 1.01 10.24 8.30
CA PRO A 163 0.86 9.54 9.59
C PRO A 163 1.79 8.34 9.77
N THR A 164 2.04 7.58 8.69
CA THR A 164 2.94 6.43 8.72
C THR A 164 4.35 6.88 9.04
N TRP A 165 4.84 7.96 8.43
CA TRP A 165 6.15 8.54 8.74
C TRP A 165 6.24 9.03 10.20
N ILE A 166 5.18 9.65 10.73
CA ILE A 166 5.15 10.07 12.14
C ILE A 166 5.27 8.85 13.06
N THR A 167 4.53 7.78 12.77
CA THR A 167 4.61 6.51 13.52
C THR A 167 6.02 5.92 13.46
N LEU A 168 6.66 5.88 12.29
CA LEU A 168 8.02 5.38 12.13
C LEU A 168 9.05 6.22 12.91
N LYS A 169 8.89 7.55 12.97
CA LYS A 169 9.75 8.41 13.82
C LYS A 169 9.60 8.06 15.29
N LEU A 170 8.39 7.80 15.77
CA LEU A 170 8.15 7.37 17.15
C LEU A 170 8.80 6.01 17.43
N LEU A 171 8.57 5.02 16.56
CA LEU A 171 9.19 3.69 16.69
C LEU A 171 10.72 3.76 16.66
N ARG A 172 11.29 4.65 15.84
CA ARG A 172 12.73 4.93 15.82
C ARG A 172 13.21 5.54 17.15
N ARG A 173 12.44 6.49 17.71
CA ARG A 173 12.77 7.15 18.99
C ARG A 173 12.84 6.15 20.16
N PHE A 174 12.04 5.10 20.11
CA PHE A 174 12.05 3.99 21.07
C PHE A 174 12.98 2.82 20.68
N GLY A 175 13.71 2.92 19.57
CA GLY A 175 14.67 1.90 19.13
C GLY A 175 14.07 0.62 18.55
N VAL A 176 12.74 0.60 18.33
CA VAL A 176 11.99 -0.51 17.71
C VAL A 176 12.27 -0.59 16.22
N ALA A 177 12.19 0.55 15.52
CA ALA A 177 12.53 0.65 14.12
C ALA A 177 13.96 1.18 13.96
N ARG A 178 14.77 0.48 13.17
CA ARG A 178 16.19 0.81 12.90
C ARG A 178 16.44 0.82 11.40
N SER A 179 17.54 1.43 10.97
CA SER A 179 17.98 1.44 9.56
C SER A 179 16.96 2.01 8.56
N ILE A 180 16.13 2.96 9.00
CA ILE A 180 15.11 3.60 8.16
C ILE A 180 15.78 4.44 7.06
N GLN A 181 15.42 4.15 5.81
CA GLN A 181 15.86 4.89 4.63
C GLN A 181 14.89 6.04 4.34
N VAL A 182 15.42 7.21 3.98
CA VAL A 182 14.61 8.39 3.62
C VAL A 182 15.23 9.00 2.37
N ALA A 183 14.40 9.31 1.37
CA ALA A 183 14.85 9.99 0.17
C ALA A 183 15.56 11.32 0.50
N LYS A 184 16.70 11.56 -0.15
CA LYS A 184 17.37 12.86 -0.12
C LYS A 184 16.83 13.70 -1.27
N VAL A 185 15.77 14.45 -1.01
CA VAL A 185 15.25 15.41 -2.00
C VAL A 185 16.02 16.71 -1.81
N THR A 186 16.85 17.07 -2.78
CA THR A 186 17.49 18.38 -2.82
C THR A 186 16.40 19.42 -3.08
N SER A 187 16.28 20.42 -2.20
CA SER A 187 15.25 21.47 -2.24
C SER A 187 15.25 22.39 -3.47
N ARG A 188 15.94 22.01 -4.55
CA ARG A 188 16.16 22.81 -5.77
C ARG A 188 15.46 22.29 -7.02
N LEU A 189 14.78 21.14 -6.94
CA LEU A 189 13.94 20.70 -8.05
C LEU A 189 12.55 21.35 -7.86
N GLU A 190 12.30 22.35 -8.71
CA GLU A 190 10.97 22.87 -9.12
C GLU A 190 10.34 24.08 -8.40
N GLU A 191 11.13 25.07 -7.95
CA GLU A 191 10.67 26.49 -8.04
C GLU A 191 10.72 27.02 -9.49
N ARG A 192 11.21 26.21 -10.44
CA ARG A 192 11.54 26.61 -11.82
C ARG A 192 10.56 26.17 -12.91
N GLU A 193 9.50 25.42 -12.59
CA GLU A 193 8.48 25.01 -13.58
C GLU A 193 7.06 25.48 -13.22
N ALA A 194 6.94 26.35 -12.21
CA ALA A 194 5.68 26.99 -11.81
C ALA A 194 5.67 28.52 -12.02
N ALA A 195 6.56 29.04 -12.88
CA ALA A 195 6.55 30.41 -13.39
C ALA A 195 6.42 30.38 -14.92
#